data_AF-A0AAV5AGP0-F1
#
_entry.id   AF-A0AAV5AGP0-F1
#
_cell.length_a   1.000
_cell.length_b   1.000
_cell.length_c   1.000
_cell.angle_alpha   90.00
_cell.angle_beta   90.00
_cell.angle_gamma   90.00
#
_symmetry.space_group_name_H-M   'P 1'
#
loop_
_entity.id
_entity.type
_entity.pdbx_description
1 polymer ?
#
loop_
_entity_poly.entity_id
_entity_poly.type
_entity_poly.pdbx_seq_one_letter_code
_entity_poly.pdbx_strand_id
1 'polypeptide(L)'
;MPGNVVLETSLGNIELELYWQHAPKDFMVQGGDPTGTGRGGTSIYGQRFEDEIHPELRFVGAGSQFFLTLAPTPFLDRKHTIFGRVESGMRVVQRLGALATDNQDRPKEEVKIYKATVKVP
;
A
#
# COMPACT_ATOMS: atom_id res chain seq x y z
N MET A 1 1.43 -20.16 6.96
CA MET A 1 1.53 -19.05 7.95
C MET A 1 1.46 -17.74 7.18
N PRO A 2 0.96 -16.63 7.77
CA PRO A 2 1.10 -15.32 7.13
C PRO A 2 2.58 -15.05 6.86
N GLY A 3 2.91 -14.60 5.65
CA GLY A 3 4.25 -14.17 5.29
C GLY A 3 4.37 -12.66 5.46
N ASN A 4 5.43 -12.21 6.10
CA ASN A 4 5.73 -10.78 6.20
C ASN A 4 6.35 -10.29 4.89
N VAL A 5 6.10 -9.04 4.52
CA VAL A 5 6.78 -8.38 3.41
C VAL A 5 7.62 -7.23 3.94
N VAL A 6 8.93 -7.28 3.70
CA VAL A 6 9.81 -6.13 3.95
C VAL A 6 9.96 -5.32 2.68
N LEU A 7 9.57 -4.05 2.75
CA LEU A 7 9.85 -3.02 1.75
C LEU A 7 11.11 -2.26 2.18
N GLU A 8 12.17 -2.37 1.39
CA GLU A 8 13.41 -1.61 1.56
C GLU A 8 13.26 -0.30 0.78
N THR A 9 13.23 0.85 1.47
CA THR A 9 12.97 2.18 0.86
C THR A 9 14.10 3.17 1.09
N SER A 10 14.14 4.25 0.32
CA SER A 10 15.12 5.35 0.49
C SER A 10 15.07 6.05 1.86
N LEU A 11 14.00 5.88 2.64
CA LEU A 11 13.89 6.42 4.01
C LEU A 11 14.05 5.36 5.13
N GLY A 12 14.27 4.09 4.76
CA GLY A 12 14.39 2.96 5.67
C GLY A 12 13.42 1.82 5.35
N ASN A 13 13.42 0.78 6.19
CA ASN A 13 12.61 -0.41 5.96
C ASN A 13 11.21 -0.28 6.59
N ILE A 14 10.21 -0.82 5.90
CA ILE A 14 8.83 -0.99 6.37
C ILE A 14 8.51 -2.48 6.30
N GLU A 15 8.05 -3.07 7.40
CA GLU A 15 7.61 -4.46 7.44
C GLU A 15 6.09 -4.53 7.52
N LEU A 16 5.49 -5.29 6.61
CA LEU A 16 4.06 -5.47 6.47
C LEU A 16 3.67 -6.90 6.85
N GLU A 17 2.77 -7.05 7.81
CA GLU A 17 2.04 -8.31 8.02
C GLU A 17 0.89 -8.37 7.01
N LEU A 18 0.80 -9.45 6.23
CA LEU A 18 -0.26 -9.63 5.24
C LEU A 18 -1.46 -10.43 5.79
N TYR A 19 -2.66 -9.92 5.54
CA TYR A 19 -3.92 -10.57 5.88
C TYR A 19 -4.33 -11.55 4.76
N TRP A 20 -4.45 -12.83 5.10
CA TRP A 20 -4.76 -13.90 4.14
C TRP A 20 -6.11 -14.62 4.39
N GLN A 21 -6.78 -14.33 5.51
CA GLN A 21 -8.13 -14.82 5.81
C GLN A 21 -9.10 -13.68 6.14
N HIS A 22 -8.68 -12.76 7.01
CA HIS A 22 -9.51 -11.68 7.53
C HIS A 22 -8.68 -10.41 7.70
N ALA A 23 -9.16 -9.30 7.15
CA ALA A 23 -8.59 -7.98 7.36
C ALA A 23 -9.43 -7.21 8.40
N PRO A 24 -8.81 -6.60 9.42
CA PRO A 24 -9.43 -5.54 10.22
C PRO A 24 -9.80 -4.33 9.33
N LYS A 25 -10.75 -3.52 9.81
CA LYS A 25 -11.10 -2.24 9.20
C LYS A 25 -10.02 -1.19 9.50
N ASP A 26 -10.05 -0.07 8.77
CA ASP A 26 -9.04 1.00 8.73
C ASP A 26 -7.68 0.61 8.04
N PHE A 27 -7.00 1.38 7.15
CA PHE A 27 -6.15 2.59 7.39
C PHE A 27 -5.46 3.04 6.00
N MET A 28 -4.90 4.28 5.71
CA MET A 28 -4.38 4.69 4.32
C MET A 28 -3.23 5.80 4.12
N VAL A 29 -2.36 5.68 3.07
CA VAL A 29 -1.45 6.65 2.26
C VAL A 29 -0.79 5.99 1.00
N GLN A 30 -0.85 6.58 -0.20
CA GLN A 30 -0.59 5.92 -1.51
C GLN A 30 0.88 5.63 -1.94
N GLY A 31 1.05 4.53 -2.71
CA GLY A 31 2.27 4.07 -3.39
C GLY A 31 2.00 2.98 -4.45
N GLY A 32 3.04 2.32 -4.98
CA GLY A 32 2.91 1.16 -5.88
C GLY A 32 2.70 1.44 -7.39
N ASP A 33 2.89 2.69 -7.83
CA ASP A 33 2.95 3.06 -9.25
C ASP A 33 4.42 3.22 -9.70
N PRO A 34 4.96 2.34 -10.57
CA PRO A 34 6.34 2.46 -11.09
C PRO A 34 6.62 3.73 -11.89
N THR A 35 5.58 4.44 -12.35
CA THR A 35 5.69 5.70 -13.10
C THR A 35 5.63 6.95 -12.21
N GLY A 36 5.27 6.81 -10.93
CA GLY A 36 5.09 7.94 -10.00
C GLY A 36 3.98 8.92 -10.39
N THR A 37 3.07 8.54 -11.29
CA THR A 37 1.99 9.43 -11.79
C THR A 37 0.68 9.30 -11.01
N GLY A 38 0.55 8.28 -10.16
CA GLY A 38 -0.71 7.86 -9.55
C GLY A 38 -1.63 7.11 -10.53
N ARG A 39 -1.16 6.73 -11.71
CA ARG A 39 -1.97 6.13 -12.79
C ARG A 39 -1.33 4.93 -13.48
N GLY A 40 -0.03 4.70 -13.30
CA GLY A 40 0.67 3.54 -13.82
C GLY A 40 0.63 2.34 -12.86
N GLY A 41 1.27 1.25 -13.27
CA GLY A 41 1.28 -0.02 -12.54
C GLY A 41 0.38 -1.08 -13.17
N THR A 42 0.96 -2.25 -13.43
CA THR A 42 0.30 -3.41 -14.06
C THR A 42 0.35 -4.58 -13.09
N SER A 43 -0.67 -5.45 -13.07
CA SER A 43 -0.61 -6.67 -12.27
C SER A 43 0.43 -7.67 -12.81
N ILE A 44 0.80 -8.66 -12.00
CA ILE A 44 1.66 -9.78 -12.43
C ILE A 44 1.06 -10.61 -13.58
N TYR A 45 -0.26 -10.49 -13.81
CA TYR A 45 -0.98 -11.17 -14.90
C TYR A 45 -0.99 -10.36 -16.22
N GLY A 46 -0.31 -9.20 -16.27
CA GLY A 46 -0.20 -8.35 -17.46
C GLY A 46 -1.46 -7.55 -17.81
N GLN A 47 -2.64 -7.93 -17.29
CA GLN A 47 -3.89 -7.18 -17.37
C GLN A 47 -4.44 -6.85 -15.99
N ARG A 48 -5.54 -6.09 -15.92
CA ARG A 48 -6.34 -6.00 -14.69
C ARG A 48 -6.95 -7.38 -14.41
N PHE A 49 -6.84 -7.86 -13.18
CA PHE A 49 -7.53 -9.07 -12.74
C PHE A 49 -8.99 -8.74 -12.41
N GLU A 50 -9.87 -9.75 -12.44
CA GLU A 50 -11.28 -9.57 -12.11
C GLU A 50 -11.48 -9.25 -10.63
N ASP A 51 -12.51 -8.46 -10.32
CA ASP A 51 -12.89 -8.16 -8.95
C ASP A 51 -13.44 -9.43 -8.26
N GLU A 52 -12.95 -9.79 -7.07
CA GLU A 52 -13.48 -10.92 -6.29
C GLU A 52 -14.77 -10.50 -5.55
N ILE A 53 -15.90 -10.51 -6.26
CA ILE A 53 -17.17 -9.94 -5.79
C ILE A 53 -17.89 -10.85 -4.79
N HIS A 54 -18.01 -10.42 -3.53
CA HIS A 54 -18.97 -10.95 -2.55
C HIS A 54 -20.21 -10.01 -2.44
N PRO A 55 -21.46 -10.51 -2.31
CA PRO A 55 -22.67 -9.68 -2.41
C PRO A 55 -22.79 -8.46 -1.46
N GLU A 56 -22.03 -8.42 -0.37
CA GLU A 56 -22.02 -7.32 0.62
C GLU A 56 -20.94 -6.26 0.38
N LEU A 57 -20.08 -6.45 -0.63
CA LEU A 57 -18.93 -5.57 -0.92
C LEU A 57 -18.88 -5.24 -2.42
N ARG A 58 -18.62 -3.97 -2.74
CA ARG A 58 -18.37 -3.50 -4.12
C ARG A 58 -16.94 -2.97 -4.19
N PHE A 59 -16.16 -3.52 -5.10
CA PHE A 59 -14.72 -3.33 -5.21
C PHE A 59 -14.39 -2.30 -6.29
N VAL A 60 -13.35 -1.50 -6.07
CA VAL A 60 -12.76 -0.61 -7.09
C VAL A 60 -11.25 -0.53 -6.87
N GLY A 61 -10.45 -1.26 -7.66
CA GLY A 61 -8.98 -1.13 -7.57
C GLY A 61 -8.12 -2.25 -8.16
N ALA A 62 -8.29 -2.61 -9.44
CA ALA A 62 -7.40 -3.57 -10.10
C ALA A 62 -6.10 -2.90 -10.62
N GLY A 63 -4.96 -3.20 -9.97
CA GLY A 63 -3.62 -2.68 -10.34
C GLY A 63 -2.53 -3.09 -9.34
N SER A 64 -1.32 -2.52 -9.46
CA SER A 64 -0.21 -2.71 -8.50
C SER A 64 -0.12 -1.63 -7.42
N GLN A 65 -0.98 -0.59 -7.49
CA GLN A 65 -1.00 0.51 -6.53
C GLN A 65 -1.62 0.08 -5.21
N PHE A 66 -1.06 0.55 -4.10
CA PHE A 66 -1.51 0.24 -2.74
C PHE A 66 -1.32 1.45 -1.82
N PHE A 67 -1.69 1.33 -0.54
CA PHE A 67 -1.48 2.39 0.43
C PHE A 67 -1.19 1.93 1.88
N LEU A 68 -0.41 2.73 2.64
CA LEU A 68 0.14 2.52 3.99
C LEU A 68 -0.13 3.71 4.91
N THR A 69 -0.28 3.54 6.21
CA THR A 69 -1.44 4.21 6.81
C THR A 69 -1.09 5.21 7.93
N LEU A 70 -1.58 6.48 7.88
CA LEU A 70 -1.16 7.52 8.85
C LEU A 70 -2.06 7.75 10.08
N ALA A 71 -3.37 8.03 9.91
CA ALA A 71 -4.29 8.28 11.04
C ALA A 71 -5.77 8.02 10.66
N PRO A 72 -6.60 7.46 11.58
CA PRO A 72 -8.03 7.10 11.43
C PRO A 72 -8.83 7.60 10.20
N THR A 73 -9.19 6.69 9.27
CA THR A 73 -9.91 6.93 8.00
C THR A 73 -11.11 5.97 7.79
N PRO A 74 -12.11 5.90 8.68
CA PRO A 74 -13.27 5.00 8.49
C PRO A 74 -14.09 5.32 7.23
N PHE A 75 -13.89 6.50 6.63
CA PHE A 75 -14.52 6.91 5.37
C PHE A 75 -14.01 6.13 4.13
N LEU A 76 -12.95 5.32 4.28
CA LEU A 76 -12.43 4.42 3.25
C LEU A 76 -12.93 2.97 3.40
N ASP A 77 -13.59 2.65 4.51
CA ASP A 77 -14.17 1.33 4.76
C ASP A 77 -15.12 0.93 3.62
N ARG A 78 -14.96 -0.30 3.15
CA ARG A 78 -15.74 -0.89 2.02
C ARG A 78 -15.57 -0.16 0.68
N LYS A 79 -14.60 0.76 0.54
CA LYS A 79 -14.19 1.37 -0.74
C LYS A 79 -12.86 0.84 -1.24
N HIS A 80 -12.00 0.37 -0.33
CA HIS A 80 -10.67 -0.17 -0.64
C HIS A 80 -10.42 -1.44 0.15
N THR A 81 -9.71 -2.39 -0.46
CA THR A 81 -9.30 -3.64 0.18
C THR A 81 -8.13 -3.40 1.12
N ILE A 82 -8.32 -3.68 2.40
CA ILE A 82 -7.23 -3.75 3.38
C ILE A 82 -6.66 -5.16 3.29
N PHE A 83 -5.38 -5.29 2.97
CA PHE A 83 -4.72 -6.59 2.76
C PHE A 83 -3.52 -6.84 3.69
N GLY A 84 -3.25 -5.91 4.61
CA GLY A 84 -2.19 -6.03 5.59
C GLY A 84 -2.09 -4.80 6.49
N ARG A 85 -1.15 -4.83 7.43
CA ARG A 85 -0.78 -3.69 8.29
C ARG A 85 0.74 -3.52 8.38
N VAL A 86 1.17 -2.32 8.75
CA VAL A 86 2.56 -2.07 9.14
C VAL A 86 2.81 -2.73 10.49
N GLU A 87 3.66 -3.75 10.51
CA GLU A 87 4.14 -4.40 11.74
C GLU A 87 5.34 -3.62 12.32
N SER A 88 6.29 -3.22 11.46
CA SER A 88 7.43 -2.39 11.85
C SER A 88 7.76 -1.31 10.81
N GLY A 89 8.46 -0.25 11.23
CA GLY A 89 8.81 0.86 10.35
C GLY A 89 7.78 2.00 10.27
N MET A 90 6.79 2.08 11.18
CA MET A 90 5.81 3.18 11.21
C MET A 90 6.46 4.58 11.27
N ARG A 91 7.64 4.74 11.89
CA ARG A 91 8.42 5.99 11.84
C ARG A 91 8.85 6.37 10.42
N VAL A 92 9.11 5.41 9.54
CA VAL A 92 9.40 5.64 8.12
C VAL A 92 8.14 6.11 7.40
N VAL A 93 6.99 5.46 7.65
CA VAL A 93 5.68 5.87 7.11
C VAL A 93 5.30 7.30 7.53
N GLN A 94 5.51 7.65 8.81
CA GLN A 94 5.32 9.01 9.31
C GLN A 94 6.26 10.03 8.65
N ARG A 95 7.53 9.66 8.40
CA ARG A 95 8.47 10.52 7.66
C ARG A 95 8.06 10.72 6.21
N LEU A 96 7.57 9.67 5.53
CA LEU A 96 7.01 9.75 4.18
C LEU A 96 5.84 10.73 4.11
N GLY A 97 4.91 10.64 5.07
CA GLY A 97 3.77 11.56 5.20
C GLY A 97 4.12 13.00 5.56
N ALA A 98 5.34 13.27 6.01
CA ALA A 98 5.83 14.59 6.42
C ALA A 98 6.77 15.26 5.41
N LEU A 99 7.00 14.64 4.24
CA LEU A 99 7.82 15.23 3.18
C LEU A 99 7.14 16.47 2.60
N ALA A 100 7.94 17.48 2.25
CA ALA A 100 7.45 18.64 1.54
C ALA A 100 7.00 18.25 0.12
N THR A 101 5.76 18.59 -0.24
CA THR A 101 5.17 18.28 -1.55
C THR A 101 5.16 19.50 -2.50
N ASP A 102 5.09 19.23 -3.81
CA ASP A 102 4.77 20.23 -4.84
C ASP A 102 3.26 20.54 -4.88
N ASN A 103 2.83 21.37 -5.83
CA ASN A 103 1.43 21.75 -6.02
C ASN A 103 0.54 20.61 -6.58
N GLN A 104 1.07 19.39 -6.71
CA GLN A 104 0.38 18.18 -7.16
C GLN A 104 0.47 17.06 -6.11
N ASP A 105 0.76 17.41 -4.86
CA ASP A 105 0.96 16.49 -3.73
C ASP A 105 2.10 15.47 -3.92
N ARG A 106 3.06 15.75 -4.83
CA ARG A 106 4.22 14.89 -5.06
C ARG A 106 5.38 15.29 -4.15
N PRO A 107 6.06 14.36 -3.47
CA PRO A 107 7.27 14.66 -2.71
C PRO A 107 8.31 15.40 -3.55
N LYS A 108 8.86 16.51 -3.04
CA LYS A 108 9.95 17.26 -3.68
C LYS A 108 11.28 16.49 -3.66
N GLU A 109 11.45 15.62 -2.66
CA GLU A 109 12.54 14.67 -2.57
C GLU A 109 12.08 13.31 -3.08
N GLU A 110 12.89 12.66 -3.91
CA GLU A 110 12.51 11.41 -4.55
C GLU A 110 12.51 10.25 -3.54
N VAL A 111 11.36 9.59 -3.38
CA VAL A 111 11.22 8.37 -2.59
C VAL A 111 11.12 7.16 -3.51
N LYS A 112 11.90 6.12 -3.21
CA LYS A 112 11.87 4.85 -3.94
C LYS A 112 11.75 3.65 -2.99
N ILE A 113 11.00 2.64 -3.42
CA ILE A 113 11.13 1.27 -2.91
C ILE A 113 12.19 0.60 -3.79
N TYR A 114 13.28 0.13 -3.20
CA TYR A 114 14.35 -0.55 -3.91
C TYR A 114 14.10 -2.06 -4.06
N LYS A 115 13.47 -2.66 -3.05
CA LYS A 115 13.26 -4.11 -2.97
C LYS A 115 12.06 -4.44 -2.10
N ALA A 116 11.30 -5.46 -2.50
CA ALA A 116 10.29 -6.12 -1.69
C ALA A 116 10.73 -7.57 -1.45
N THR A 117 10.78 -8.00 -0.19
CA THR A 117 11.19 -9.36 0.19
C THR A 117 10.06 -10.02 0.97
N VAL A 118 9.55 -11.15 0.48
CA VAL A 118 8.62 -12.01 1.24
C VAL A 118 9.43 -12.86 2.22
N LYS A 119 9.21 -12.66 3.52
CA LYS A 119 9.66 -13.57 4.57
C LYS A 119 8.63 -14.70 4.68
N VAL A 120 8.99 -15.86 4.14
CA VAL A 120 8.32 -17.13 4.47
C VAL A 120 8.99 -17.66 5.74
N PRO A 121 8.24 -18.13 6.74
CA PRO A 121 8.80 -18.76 7.94
C PRO A 121 9.38 -20.16 7.65
#